data_AF-A0A6N7G2V3-F1
#
_entry.id   AF-A0A6N7G2V3-F1
#
_cell.length_a   1.000
_cell.length_b   1.000
_cell.length_c   1.000
_cell.angle_alpha   90.00
_cell.angle_beta   90.00
_cell.angle_gamma   90.00
#
_symmetry.space_group_name_H-M   'P 1'
#
loop_
_entity.id
_entity.type
_entity.pdbx_description
1 polymer ?
#
loop_
_entity_poly.entity_id
_entity_poly.type
_entity_poly.pdbx_seq_one_letter_code
_entity_poly.pdbx_strand_id
1 'polypeptide(L)'
;MDDSTARRVLGIGASATREQARAAYKRRAKILHPDRHATTSDAARRDAERAMAELNEAWRALRSDTVPTANRGEPTDDHRAARPSRPRGCEICGHHPAVWIDIRSLTALVILHSTDRYAATLCKNCGTAIWRDVQARTLTLGWWGIPALFVNLAVLVNNCGYGVALRELAPPTTRVAGSPAPMSEPMALTKPVTARVLPWVATLSVVAAIVLVVLAAAWAQA
;
A
#
# COMPACT_ATOMS: atom_id res chain seq x y z
N MET A 1 11.05 -10.98 21.31
CA MET A 1 9.68 -11.42 20.93
C MET A 1 9.65 -12.93 20.67
N ASP A 2 8.61 -13.66 21.15
CA ASP A 2 8.38 -15.07 20.81
C ASP A 2 7.78 -15.24 19.39
N ASP A 3 7.90 -16.44 18.80
CA ASP A 3 7.44 -16.73 17.43
C ASP A 3 5.92 -16.50 17.24
N SER A 4 5.10 -16.91 18.21
CA SER A 4 3.64 -16.78 18.12
C SER A 4 3.19 -15.30 18.11
N THR A 5 3.85 -14.48 18.94
CA THR A 5 3.65 -13.03 18.97
C THR A 5 4.16 -12.38 17.69
N ALA A 6 5.32 -12.78 17.18
CA ALA A 6 5.86 -12.25 15.94
C ALA A 6 4.95 -12.52 14.73
N ARG A 7 4.40 -13.74 14.62
CA ARG A 7 3.43 -14.09 13.55
C ARG A 7 2.14 -13.29 13.68
N ARG A 8 1.66 -13.07 14.90
CA ARG A 8 0.49 -12.22 15.17
C ARG A 8 0.73 -10.75 14.78
N VAL A 9 1.91 -10.18 15.07
CA VAL A 9 2.28 -8.82 14.65
C VAL A 9 2.33 -8.69 13.12
N LEU A 10 2.82 -9.71 12.42
CA LEU A 10 2.79 -9.78 10.95
C LEU A 10 1.38 -10.05 10.37
N GLY A 11 0.42 -10.48 11.20
CA GLY A 11 -0.93 -10.85 10.77
C GLY A 11 -0.96 -12.12 9.91
N ILE A 12 -0.06 -13.07 10.18
CA ILE A 12 0.04 -14.36 9.46
C ILE A 12 -0.36 -15.53 10.36
N GLY A 13 -0.83 -16.62 9.75
CA GLY A 13 -1.18 -17.84 10.49
C GLY A 13 0.03 -18.52 11.12
N ALA A 14 -0.20 -19.36 12.13
CA ALA A 14 0.85 -20.10 12.82
C ALA A 14 1.67 -21.04 11.91
N SER A 15 1.07 -21.52 10.81
CA SER A 15 1.73 -22.37 9.82
C SER A 15 2.35 -21.61 8.64
N ALA A 16 2.35 -20.27 8.66
CA ALA A 16 2.83 -19.47 7.54
C ALA A 16 4.34 -19.68 7.30
N THR A 17 4.71 -19.88 6.03
CA THR A 17 6.10 -20.08 5.62
C THR A 17 6.94 -18.80 5.79
N ARG A 18 8.26 -18.94 5.83
CA ARG A 18 9.17 -17.78 5.90
C ARG A 18 8.99 -16.80 4.73
N GLU A 19 8.66 -17.31 3.54
CA GLU A 19 8.36 -16.47 2.37
C GLU A 19 7.07 -15.69 2.55
N GLN A 20 6.02 -16.33 3.06
CA GLN A 20 4.76 -15.68 3.41
C GLN A 20 4.96 -14.62 4.51
N ALA A 21 5.80 -14.91 5.51
CA ALA A 21 6.17 -13.96 6.55
C ALA A 21 6.93 -12.75 5.97
N ARG A 22 7.90 -12.98 5.09
CA ARG A 22 8.64 -11.90 4.38
C ARG A 22 7.70 -11.05 3.54
N ALA A 23 6.76 -11.68 2.84
CA ALA A 23 5.78 -10.98 2.02
C ALA A 23 4.83 -10.14 2.90
N ALA A 24 4.36 -10.66 4.03
CA ALA A 24 3.54 -9.93 5.00
C ALA A 24 4.27 -8.74 5.59
N TYR A 25 5.53 -8.93 6.02
CA TYR A 25 6.41 -7.86 6.48
C TYR A 25 6.52 -6.74 5.45
N LYS A 26 6.87 -7.05 4.20
CA LYS A 26 7.00 -6.05 3.13
C LYS A 26 5.70 -5.28 2.87
N ARG A 27 4.55 -5.97 2.86
CA ARG A 27 3.24 -5.32 2.68
C ARG A 27 2.94 -4.36 3.82
N ARG A 28 3.09 -4.80 5.08
CA ARG A 28 2.76 -4.03 6.27
C ARG A 28 3.72 -2.86 6.49
N ALA A 29 5.02 -3.06 6.26
CA ALA A 29 6.04 -2.01 6.32
C ALA A 29 5.76 -0.88 5.31
N LYS A 30 5.28 -1.24 4.11
CA LYS A 30 4.90 -0.26 3.10
C LYS A 30 3.70 0.58 3.51
N ILE A 31 2.81 0.08 4.36
CA ILE A 31 1.65 0.82 4.85
C ILE A 31 2.03 1.68 6.06
N LEU A 32 2.82 1.14 6.99
CA LEU A 32 3.19 1.78 8.26
C LEU A 32 4.43 2.69 8.20
N HIS A 33 5.08 2.83 7.05
CA HIS A 33 6.34 3.57 6.94
C HIS A 33 6.26 4.99 7.56
N PRO A 34 7.22 5.40 8.40
CA PRO A 34 7.17 6.67 9.14
C PRO A 34 7.08 7.91 8.23
N ASP A 35 7.66 7.88 7.03
CA ASP A 35 7.54 8.98 6.05
C ASP A 35 6.08 9.33 5.69
N ARG A 36 5.15 8.38 5.77
CA ARG A 36 3.72 8.65 5.56
C ARG A 36 3.10 9.47 6.69
N HIS A 37 3.79 9.53 7.83
CA HIS A 37 3.41 10.23 9.04
C HIS A 37 4.33 11.46 9.30
N ALA A 38 5.15 11.87 8.32
CA ALA A 38 6.06 13.01 8.51
C ALA A 38 5.32 14.35 8.78
N THR A 39 4.07 14.49 8.33
CA THR A 39 3.28 15.73 8.45
C THR A 39 2.11 15.61 9.42
N THR A 40 2.07 14.58 10.29
CA THR A 40 1.02 14.42 11.31
C THR A 40 1.50 14.90 12.69
N SER A 41 0.67 14.78 13.72
CA SER A 41 1.00 15.17 15.09
C SER A 41 2.20 14.38 15.61
N ASP A 42 2.92 14.95 16.58
CA ASP A 42 4.06 14.25 17.20
C ASP A 42 3.67 12.93 17.85
N ALA A 43 2.45 12.84 18.40
CA ALA A 43 1.93 11.59 18.94
C ALA A 43 1.79 10.53 17.85
N ALA A 44 1.18 10.89 16.71
CA ALA A 44 1.00 9.97 15.60
C ALA A 44 2.34 9.59 14.92
N ARG A 45 3.32 10.50 14.87
CA ARG A 45 4.67 10.17 14.42
C ARG A 45 5.36 9.15 15.33
N ARG A 46 5.30 9.35 16.65
CA ARG A 46 5.83 8.38 17.63
C ARG A 46 5.11 7.04 17.55
N ASP A 47 3.79 7.04 17.34
CA ASP A 47 3.03 5.80 17.14
C ASP A 47 3.53 5.05 15.89
N ALA A 48 3.75 5.75 14.78
CA ALA A 48 4.26 5.16 13.55
C ALA A 48 5.69 4.61 13.69
N GLU A 49 6.57 5.33 14.40
CA GLU A 49 7.92 4.87 14.72
C GLU A 49 7.91 3.61 15.59
N ARG A 50 7.07 3.58 16.65
CA ARG A 50 6.90 2.39 17.49
C ARG A 50 6.33 1.22 16.70
N ALA A 51 5.32 1.47 15.86
CA ALA A 51 4.72 0.47 14.99
C ALA A 51 5.74 -0.18 14.06
N MET A 52 6.59 0.65 13.45
CA MET A 52 7.64 0.18 12.54
C MET A 52 8.73 -0.58 13.30
N ALA A 53 9.12 -0.11 14.50
CA ALA A 53 10.08 -0.81 15.35
C ALA A 53 9.58 -2.20 15.78
N GLU A 54 8.32 -2.31 16.20
CA GLU A 54 7.66 -3.57 16.57
C GLU A 54 7.60 -4.52 15.37
N LEU A 55 7.21 -4.02 14.20
CA LEU A 55 7.19 -4.80 12.96
C LEU A 55 8.59 -5.33 12.59
N ASN A 56 9.62 -4.50 12.76
CA ASN A 56 11.02 -4.87 12.52
C ASN A 56 11.53 -5.89 13.54
N GLU A 57 11.10 -5.83 14.80
CA GLU A 57 11.43 -6.84 15.82
C GLU A 57 10.76 -8.18 15.49
N ALA A 58 9.47 -8.18 15.14
CA ALA A 58 8.74 -9.37 14.73
C ALA A 58 9.40 -10.06 13.53
N TRP A 59 9.80 -9.30 12.52
CA TRP A 59 10.53 -9.86 11.37
C TRP A 59 11.91 -10.40 11.75
N ARG A 60 12.64 -9.72 12.65
CA ARG A 60 13.94 -10.22 13.14
C ARG A 60 13.81 -11.56 13.84
N ALA A 61 12.81 -11.72 14.72
CA ALA A 61 12.55 -12.96 15.44
C ALA A 61 12.26 -14.14 14.48
N LEU A 62 11.41 -13.92 13.46
CA LEU A 62 11.07 -14.96 12.48
C LEU A 62 12.17 -15.23 11.44
N ARG A 63 13.10 -14.29 11.28
CA ARG A 63 14.25 -14.46 10.38
C ARG A 63 15.39 -15.24 11.04
N SER A 64 15.58 -15.12 12.35
CA SER A 64 16.64 -15.81 13.10
C SER A 64 16.40 -17.31 13.29
N ASP A 65 15.16 -17.78 13.21
CA ASP A 65 14.85 -19.21 13.26
C ASP A 65 15.29 -19.92 11.98
N THR A 66 16.55 -20.32 11.92
CA THR A 66 17.10 -21.24 10.91
C THR A 66 16.62 -22.66 11.20
N VAL A 67 15.38 -22.99 10.82
CA VAL A 67 14.92 -24.39 10.82
C VAL A 67 15.38 -25.08 9.52
N PRO A 68 15.97 -26.30 9.59
CA PRO A 68 16.44 -27.07 8.44
C PRO A 68 15.34 -27.33 7.41
N THR A 69 15.74 -27.30 6.15
CA THR A 69 14.96 -27.68 4.97
C THR A 69 14.62 -29.17 4.99
N ALA A 70 13.59 -29.56 5.73
CA ALA A 70 12.96 -30.87 5.62
C ALA A 70 11.45 -30.64 5.49
N ASN A 71 10.89 -31.06 4.36
CA ASN A 71 9.53 -30.79 3.85
C ASN A 71 9.30 -29.41 3.20
N ARG A 72 9.94 -29.21 2.04
CA ARG A 72 9.40 -28.36 0.98
C ARG A 72 8.25 -29.10 0.31
N GLY A 73 7.04 -29.02 0.86
CA GLY A 73 5.82 -29.37 0.13
C GLY A 73 5.66 -28.43 -1.07
N GLU A 74 5.15 -28.96 -2.19
CA GLU A 74 4.88 -28.19 -3.40
C GLU A 74 4.16 -26.86 -3.10
N PRO A 75 4.49 -25.77 -3.83
CA PRO A 75 3.72 -24.55 -3.77
C PRO A 75 2.34 -24.82 -4.38
N THR A 76 1.37 -25.23 -3.57
CA THR A 76 -0.02 -25.23 -3.98
C THR A 76 -0.43 -23.79 -4.20
N ASP A 77 -0.77 -23.48 -5.45
CA ASP A 77 -1.22 -22.20 -5.97
C ASP A 77 -2.62 -21.84 -5.42
N ASP A 78 -2.77 -21.81 -4.09
CA ASP A 78 -3.94 -21.26 -3.43
C ASP A 78 -3.73 -19.76 -3.21
N HIS A 79 -3.62 -19.04 -4.33
CA HIS A 79 -3.62 -17.59 -4.37
C HIS A 79 -5.00 -16.98 -4.10
N ARG A 80 -6.01 -17.77 -3.73
CA ARG A 80 -7.29 -17.27 -3.23
C ARG A 80 -7.17 -16.90 -1.75
N ALA A 81 -6.34 -15.87 -1.54
CA ALA A 81 -6.34 -14.96 -0.41
C ALA A 81 -6.94 -15.53 0.87
N ALA A 82 -6.06 -15.97 1.78
CA ALA A 82 -6.32 -15.85 3.20
C ALA A 82 -6.78 -14.41 3.48
N ARG A 83 -8.11 -14.18 3.39
CA ARG A 83 -8.73 -12.97 3.91
C ARG A 83 -8.30 -12.96 5.38
N PRO A 84 -7.52 -11.97 5.84
CA PRO A 84 -7.19 -11.89 7.25
C PRO A 84 -8.51 -11.97 8.02
N SER A 85 -8.54 -12.81 9.06
CA SER A 85 -9.68 -12.98 9.97
C SER A 85 -10.32 -11.62 10.21
N ARG A 86 -11.59 -11.44 9.79
CA ARG A 86 -12.32 -10.15 9.69
C ARG A 86 -11.73 -9.14 10.68
N PRO A 87 -10.91 -8.18 10.23
CA PRO A 87 -10.30 -7.26 11.16
C PRO A 87 -11.42 -6.46 11.81
N ARG A 88 -11.46 -6.50 13.14
CA ARG A 88 -12.56 -5.95 13.93
C ARG A 88 -12.68 -4.42 13.75
N GLY A 89 -11.67 -3.78 13.15
CA GLY A 89 -11.60 -2.38 12.71
C GLY A 89 -10.40 -2.15 11.78
N CYS A 90 -10.03 -0.89 11.51
CA CYS A 90 -8.91 -0.51 10.66
C CYS A 90 -7.58 -1.15 11.10
N GLU A 91 -6.79 -1.71 10.17
CA GLU A 91 -5.51 -2.37 10.48
C GLU A 91 -4.41 -1.40 10.95
N ILE A 92 -4.58 -0.11 10.70
CA ILE A 92 -3.63 0.95 11.09
C ILE A 92 -4.01 1.54 12.45
N CYS A 93 -5.26 1.98 12.63
CA CYS A 93 -5.69 2.71 13.83
C CYS A 93 -6.77 2.01 14.67
N GLY A 94 -7.30 0.88 14.22
CA GLY A 94 -8.27 0.08 14.96
C GLY A 94 -9.70 0.63 14.99
N HIS A 95 -9.98 1.75 14.34
CA HIS A 95 -11.30 2.37 14.31
C HIS A 95 -12.24 1.72 13.29
N HIS A 96 -13.55 1.76 13.55
CA HIS A 96 -14.60 1.36 12.61
C HIS A 96 -15.47 2.57 12.19
N PRO A 97 -16.20 2.49 11.07
CA PRO A 97 -16.22 1.40 10.09
C PRO A 97 -14.95 1.33 9.24
N ALA A 98 -14.62 0.14 8.76
CA ALA A 98 -13.45 -0.11 7.91
C ALA A 98 -13.80 -1.06 6.76
N VAL A 99 -13.15 -0.87 5.61
CA VAL A 99 -13.40 -1.62 4.38
C VAL A 99 -12.10 -2.22 3.84
N TRP A 100 -12.19 -3.43 3.30
CA TRP A 100 -11.07 -4.06 2.61
C TRP A 100 -10.80 -3.33 1.29
N ILE A 101 -9.55 -2.90 1.10
CA ILE A 101 -9.09 -2.29 -0.14
C ILE A 101 -7.86 -3.03 -0.67
N ASP A 102 -7.72 -3.12 -2.00
CA ASP A 102 -6.52 -3.64 -2.69
C ASP A 102 -6.10 -2.64 -3.78
N ILE A 103 -5.43 -1.56 -3.35
CA ILE A 103 -4.95 -0.51 -4.23
C ILE A 103 -3.59 -0.93 -4.79
N ARG A 104 -3.32 -0.60 -6.06
CA ARG A 104 -2.02 -0.90 -6.70
C ARG A 104 -1.27 0.39 -7.01
N SER A 105 0.06 0.38 -6.88
CA SER A 105 0.91 1.42 -7.45
C SER A 105 1.74 0.86 -8.59
N LEU A 106 1.87 1.61 -9.68
CA LEU A 106 2.76 1.27 -10.79
C LEU A 106 3.96 2.23 -10.78
N THR A 107 5.16 1.68 -10.91
CA THR A 107 6.38 2.43 -11.19
C THR A 107 6.96 1.90 -12.49
N ALA A 108 7.17 2.76 -13.47
CA ALA A 108 7.67 2.41 -14.79
C ALA A 108 8.95 3.18 -15.09
N LEU A 109 9.89 2.50 -15.75
CA LEU A 109 11.15 3.04 -16.25
C LEU A 109 11.40 2.47 -17.63
N VAL A 110 11.04 3.22 -18.68
CA VAL A 110 11.24 2.98 -20.13
C VAL A 110 10.80 1.58 -20.60
N ILE A 111 11.52 0.54 -20.19
CA ILE A 111 11.32 -0.87 -20.55
C ILE A 111 10.74 -1.68 -19.37
N LEU A 112 11.13 -1.39 -18.13
CA LEU A 112 10.75 -2.16 -16.95
C LEU A 112 9.60 -1.49 -16.19
N HIS A 113 8.73 -2.30 -15.59
CA HIS A 113 7.74 -1.82 -14.64
C HIS A 113 7.67 -2.71 -13.40
N SER A 114 7.31 -2.11 -12.28
CA SER A 114 7.03 -2.80 -11.03
C SER A 114 5.65 -2.41 -10.53
N THR A 115 4.87 -3.41 -10.15
CA THR A 115 3.50 -3.24 -9.63
C THR A 115 3.47 -3.68 -8.19
N ASP A 116 3.12 -2.73 -7.34
CA ASP A 116 3.12 -2.89 -5.89
C ASP A 116 1.68 -2.93 -5.38
N ARG A 117 1.35 -3.89 -4.51
CA ARG A 117 0.01 -4.02 -3.92
C ARG A 117 -0.06 -3.48 -2.49
N TYR A 118 -1.16 -2.79 -2.20
CA TYR A 118 -1.53 -2.21 -0.91
C TYR A 118 -2.88 -2.79 -0.50
N ALA A 119 -2.85 -3.98 0.07
CA ALA A 119 -4.03 -4.72 0.49
C ALA A 119 -4.17 -4.67 2.03
N ALA A 120 -5.24 -4.04 2.52
CA ALA A 120 -5.54 -3.91 3.96
C ALA A 120 -7.00 -3.51 4.19
N THR A 121 -7.53 -3.77 5.39
CA THR A 121 -8.80 -3.22 5.85
C THR A 121 -8.60 -1.88 6.54
N LEU A 122 -9.11 -0.79 5.95
CA LEU A 122 -8.85 0.57 6.41
C LEU A 122 -10.15 1.36 6.63
N CYS A 123 -10.14 2.25 7.63
CA CYS A 123 -11.19 3.24 7.80
C CYS A 123 -11.07 4.37 6.76
N LYS A 124 -12.07 5.26 6.72
CA LYS A 124 -12.13 6.38 5.77
C LYS A 124 -10.84 7.21 5.74
N ASN A 125 -10.36 7.68 6.89
CA ASN A 125 -9.22 8.60 6.96
C ASN A 125 -7.92 7.89 6.53
N CYS A 126 -7.61 6.76 7.15
CA CYS A 126 -6.41 5.97 6.84
C CYS A 126 -6.38 5.52 5.37
N GLY A 127 -7.51 5.00 4.87
CA GLY A 127 -7.64 4.56 3.50
C GLY A 127 -7.51 5.71 2.51
N THR A 128 -8.14 6.86 2.77
CA THR A 128 -8.06 8.04 1.89
C THR A 128 -6.66 8.62 1.83
N ALA A 129 -5.96 8.70 2.95
CA ALA A 129 -4.58 9.19 3.00
C ALA A 129 -3.64 8.30 2.16
N ILE A 130 -3.72 6.97 2.33
CA ILE A 130 -2.94 6.00 1.54
C ILE A 130 -3.33 6.05 0.07
N TRP A 131 -4.61 6.11 -0.24
CA TRP A 131 -5.10 6.21 -1.63
C TRP A 131 -4.53 7.45 -2.32
N ARG A 132 -4.57 8.62 -1.67
CA ARG A 132 -4.01 9.87 -2.22
C ARG A 132 -2.51 9.75 -2.49
N ASP A 133 -1.75 9.14 -1.59
CA ASP A 133 -0.30 8.96 -1.76
C ASP A 133 0.04 7.98 -2.87
N VAL A 134 -0.62 6.83 -2.90
CA VAL A 134 -0.43 5.80 -3.93
C VAL A 134 -0.82 6.35 -5.30
N GLN A 135 -1.92 7.10 -5.37
CA GLN A 135 -2.43 7.66 -6.60
C GLN A 135 -1.53 8.77 -7.14
N ALA A 136 -1.05 9.66 -6.27
CA ALA A 136 -0.05 10.66 -6.64
C ALA A 136 1.25 10.01 -7.15
N ARG A 137 1.78 9.00 -6.45
CA ARG A 137 2.99 8.29 -6.87
C ARG A 137 2.82 7.62 -8.23
N THR A 138 1.67 7.00 -8.46
CA THR A 138 1.35 6.30 -9.72
C THR A 138 1.25 7.28 -10.90
N LEU A 139 0.66 8.47 -10.70
CA LEU A 139 0.66 9.54 -11.70
C LEU A 139 2.03 10.20 -11.90
N THR A 140 2.93 10.13 -10.93
CA THR A 140 4.28 10.68 -11.10
C THR A 140 5.22 9.68 -11.79
N LEU A 141 5.11 8.38 -11.48
CA LEU A 141 6.11 7.37 -11.86
C LEU A 141 5.61 6.33 -12.87
N GLY A 142 4.31 6.28 -13.18
CA GLY A 142 3.75 5.24 -14.04
C GLY A 142 3.90 5.48 -15.54
N TRP A 143 4.20 6.71 -15.96
CA TRP A 143 4.14 7.11 -17.37
C TRP A 143 5.41 6.87 -18.18
N TRP A 144 6.54 6.61 -17.52
CA TRP A 144 7.85 6.66 -18.17
C TRP A 144 8.18 5.43 -19.02
N GLY A 145 7.25 4.48 -19.20
CA GLY A 145 7.45 3.30 -20.05
C GLY A 145 6.32 3.12 -21.05
N ILE A 146 6.65 2.65 -22.27
CA ILE A 146 5.70 2.51 -23.38
C ILE A 146 4.58 1.51 -23.06
N PRO A 147 4.86 0.22 -22.74
CA PRO A 147 3.79 -0.71 -22.34
C PRO A 147 3.15 -0.28 -21.02
N ALA A 148 3.89 0.44 -20.17
CA ALA A 148 3.41 0.90 -18.89
C ALA A 148 2.34 1.98 -19.00
N LEU A 149 2.25 2.74 -20.11
CA LEU A 149 1.21 3.75 -20.29
C LEU A 149 -0.19 3.14 -20.17
N PHE A 150 -0.45 2.03 -20.86
CA PHE A 150 -1.74 1.33 -20.81
C PHE A 150 -1.99 0.65 -19.46
N VAL A 151 -0.96 0.00 -18.91
CA VAL A 151 -1.06 -0.64 -17.57
C VAL A 151 -1.33 0.42 -16.50
N ASN A 152 -0.72 1.60 -16.61
CA ASN A 152 -0.93 2.71 -15.69
C ASN A 152 -2.40 3.14 -15.72
N LEU A 153 -2.96 3.37 -16.90
CA LEU A 153 -4.38 3.74 -17.06
C LEU A 153 -5.31 2.70 -16.41
N ALA A 154 -5.08 1.40 -16.65
CA ALA A 154 -5.87 0.34 -16.03
C ALA A 154 -5.76 0.34 -14.50
N VAL A 155 -4.55 0.52 -13.96
CA VAL A 155 -4.32 0.64 -12.50
C VAL A 155 -5.04 1.86 -11.92
N LEU A 156 -4.96 3.02 -12.58
CA LEU A 156 -5.62 4.26 -12.17
C LEU A 156 -7.13 4.08 -12.09
N VAL A 157 -7.75 3.47 -13.11
CA VAL A 157 -9.19 3.20 -13.15
C VAL A 157 -9.60 2.23 -12.03
N ASN A 158 -8.87 1.13 -11.83
CA ASN A 158 -9.14 0.19 -10.75
C ASN A 158 -9.03 0.86 -9.36
N ASN A 159 -8.01 1.70 -9.17
CA ASN A 159 -7.82 2.44 -7.93
C ASN A 159 -8.96 3.45 -7.66
N CYS A 160 -9.57 4.04 -8.69
CA CYS A 160 -10.69 4.96 -8.54
C CYS A 160 -11.90 4.29 -7.87
N GLY A 161 -12.17 3.02 -8.14
CA GLY A 161 -13.25 2.25 -7.49
C GLY A 161 -13.09 2.22 -5.96
N TYR A 162 -11.88 1.95 -5.46
CA TYR A 162 -11.58 2.02 -4.03
C TYR A 162 -11.67 3.45 -3.48
N GLY A 163 -11.32 4.47 -4.28
CA GLY A 163 -11.50 5.87 -3.91
C GLY A 163 -12.97 6.29 -3.77
N VAL A 164 -13.88 5.71 -4.55
CA VAL A 164 -15.34 5.88 -4.37
C VAL A 164 -15.78 5.20 -3.08
N ALA A 165 -15.43 3.92 -2.89
CA ALA A 165 -15.80 3.16 -1.69
C ALA A 165 -15.34 3.84 -0.38
N LEU A 166 -14.14 4.44 -0.37
CA LEU A 166 -13.62 5.18 0.78
C LEU A 166 -14.37 6.51 1.03
N ARG A 167 -14.84 7.18 -0.01
CA ARG A 167 -15.61 8.44 0.12
C ARG A 167 -16.98 8.20 0.73
N GLU A 168 -17.64 7.12 0.33
CA GLU A 168 -18.96 6.71 0.83
C GLU A 168 -18.94 6.22 2.27
N LEU A 169 -17.80 5.72 2.75
CA LEU A 169 -17.64 5.25 4.12
C LEU A 169 -17.88 6.39 5.13
N ALA A 170 -18.54 6.10 6.25
CA ALA A 170 -18.68 7.07 7.33
C ALA A 170 -17.30 7.39 7.98
N PRO A 171 -17.12 8.59 8.57
CA PRO A 171 -15.91 8.91 9.33
C PRO A 171 -15.65 7.89 10.46
N PRO A 172 -14.38 7.62 10.82
CA PRO A 172 -14.06 6.72 11.93
C PRO A 172 -14.54 7.31 13.26
N THR A 173 -15.32 6.55 14.02
CA THR A 173 -15.91 7.01 15.29
C THR A 173 -15.23 6.41 16.50
N THR A 174 -15.23 5.08 16.61
CA THR A 174 -14.79 4.36 17.83
C THR A 174 -13.70 3.35 17.51
N ARG A 175 -12.65 3.34 18.35
CA ARG A 175 -11.60 2.31 18.32
C ARG A 175 -12.14 1.02 18.93
N VAL A 176 -11.90 -0.08 18.26
CA VAL A 176 -12.35 -1.39 18.71
C VAL A 176 -11.55 -1.79 19.96
N ALA A 177 -12.26 -2.22 21.01
CA ALA A 177 -11.63 -2.69 22.24
C ALA A 177 -10.67 -3.87 21.95
N GLY A 178 -9.46 -3.80 22.50
CA GLY A 178 -8.42 -4.82 22.27
C GLY A 178 -7.87 -4.86 20.85
N SER A 179 -8.06 -3.82 20.03
CA SER A 179 -7.51 -3.77 18.68
C SER A 179 -5.98 -3.85 18.68
N PRO A 180 -5.37 -4.77 17.90
CA PRO A 180 -3.92 -4.88 17.75
C PRO A 180 -3.35 -3.81 16.79
N ALA A 181 -4.18 -2.86 16.33
CA ALA A 181 -3.75 -1.83 15.40
C ALA A 181 -2.76 -0.87 16.09
N PRO A 182 -1.62 -0.56 15.45
CA PRO A 182 -0.52 0.10 16.13
C PRO A 182 -0.75 1.58 16.43
N MET A 183 -1.56 2.27 15.62
CA MET A 183 -1.87 3.68 15.82
C MET A 183 -3.02 3.84 16.81
N SER A 184 -2.89 4.81 17.71
CA SER A 184 -3.98 5.20 18.61
C SER A 184 -5.06 6.00 17.89
N GLU A 185 -4.67 6.85 16.94
CA GLU A 185 -5.56 7.74 16.19
C GLU A 185 -5.55 7.46 14.67
N PRO A 186 -6.64 7.79 13.95
CA PRO A 186 -6.65 7.74 12.49
C PRO A 186 -5.58 8.65 11.87
N MET A 187 -5.00 8.21 10.74
CA MET A 187 -4.04 9.00 9.99
C MET A 187 -4.63 10.34 9.54
N ALA A 188 -3.85 11.40 9.64
CA ALA A 188 -4.22 12.70 9.09
C ALA A 188 -4.41 12.61 7.57
N LEU A 189 -5.40 13.32 7.04
CA LEU A 189 -5.65 13.36 5.61
C LEU A 189 -4.50 14.07 4.89
N THR A 190 -3.83 13.37 3.99
CA THR A 190 -2.79 13.96 3.14
C THR A 190 -3.41 14.91 2.10
N LYS A 191 -2.60 15.80 1.52
CA LYS A 191 -3.04 16.72 0.46
C LYS A 191 -3.71 15.93 -0.67
N PRO A 192 -4.88 16.38 -1.19
CA PRO A 192 -5.52 15.73 -2.32
C PRO A 192 -4.58 15.70 -3.53
N VAL A 193 -4.76 14.73 -4.40
CA VAL A 193 -3.90 14.54 -5.59
C VAL A 193 -3.90 15.80 -6.46
N THR A 194 -5.04 16.47 -6.57
CA THR A 194 -5.20 17.74 -7.30
C THR A 194 -4.33 18.88 -6.76
N ALA A 195 -4.01 18.88 -5.47
CA ALA A 195 -3.17 19.90 -4.83
C ALA A 195 -1.67 19.55 -4.85
N ARG A 196 -1.24 18.48 -5.53
CA ARG A 196 0.16 18.08 -5.66
C ARG A 196 0.67 18.43 -7.04
N VAL A 197 1.79 19.15 -7.12
CA VAL A 197 2.34 19.62 -8.40
C VAL A 197 2.95 18.48 -9.23
N LEU A 198 3.73 17.58 -8.62
CA LEU A 198 4.49 16.56 -9.34
C LEU A 198 3.65 15.63 -10.24
N PRO A 199 2.49 15.08 -9.78
CA PRO A 199 1.63 14.25 -10.63
C PRO A 199 1.20 14.94 -11.94
N TRP A 200 0.87 16.23 -11.88
CA TRP A 200 0.42 16.99 -13.04
C TRP A 200 1.56 17.34 -13.97
N VAL A 201 2.71 17.76 -13.42
CA VAL A 201 3.92 18.01 -14.22
C VAL A 201 4.29 16.75 -15.01
N ALA A 202 4.39 15.59 -14.35
CA ALA A 202 4.73 14.33 -15.01
C ALA A 202 3.71 13.96 -16.11
N THR A 203 2.42 14.10 -15.83
CA THR A 203 1.35 13.80 -16.80
C THR A 203 1.43 14.75 -18.02
N LEU A 204 1.57 16.05 -17.79
CA LEU A 204 1.68 17.06 -18.85
C LEU A 204 2.94 16.86 -19.70
N SER A 205 4.08 16.52 -19.09
CA SER A 205 5.32 16.23 -19.82
C SER A 205 5.15 15.06 -20.80
N VAL A 206 4.47 14.00 -20.38
CA VAL A 206 4.22 12.82 -21.23
C VAL A 206 3.26 13.16 -22.36
N VAL A 207 2.17 13.88 -22.06
CA VAL A 207 1.23 14.35 -23.08
C VAL A 207 1.94 15.23 -24.11
N ALA A 208 2.76 16.19 -23.67
CA ALA A 208 3.52 17.06 -24.56
C ALA A 208 4.51 16.26 -25.44
N ALA A 209 5.22 15.27 -24.87
CA ALA A 209 6.12 14.42 -25.64
C ALA A 209 5.37 13.61 -26.71
N ILE A 210 4.20 13.04 -26.38
CA ILE A 210 3.35 12.32 -27.33
C ILE A 210 2.89 13.26 -28.46
N VAL A 211 2.42 14.47 -28.13
CA VAL A 211 1.98 15.47 -29.11
C VAL A 211 3.13 15.85 -30.04
N LEU A 212 4.34 16.11 -29.50
CA LEU A 212 5.51 16.44 -30.31
C LEU A 212 5.89 15.32 -31.27
N VAL A 213 5.83 14.06 -30.83
CA VAL A 213 6.09 12.89 -31.69
C VAL A 213 5.06 12.80 -32.82
N VAL A 214 3.78 12.99 -32.51
CA VAL A 214 2.70 12.96 -33.52
C VAL A 214 2.86 14.10 -34.53
N LEU A 215 3.16 15.31 -34.07
CA LEU A 215 3.41 16.45 -34.94
C LEU A 215 4.63 16.19 -35.83
N ALA A 216 5.76 15.77 -35.26
CA ALA A 216 6.96 15.46 -36.04
C ALA A 216 6.69 14.38 -37.12
N ALA A 217 5.92 13.35 -36.78
CA ALA A 217 5.52 12.31 -37.73
C ALA A 217 4.60 12.86 -38.85
N ALA A 218 3.69 13.78 -38.54
CA ALA A 218 2.84 14.43 -39.53
C ALA A 218 3.63 15.35 -40.47
N TRP A 219 4.59 16.11 -39.93
CA TRP A 219 5.48 16.98 -40.72
C TRP A 219 6.40 16.19 -41.65
N ALA A 220 6.89 15.03 -41.22
CA ALA A 220 7.73 14.18 -42.08
C ALA A 220 6.98 13.55 -43.28
N GLN A 221 5.65 13.62 -43.28
CA GLN A 221 4.79 13.09 -44.34
C GLN A 221 4.24 14.18 -45.29
N ALA A 222 4.49 15.45 -45.00
CA ALA A 222 4.09 16.60 -45.81
C ALA A 222 5.23 17.06 -46.73
#